data_AF-A0A1E3PM67-F1
#
_entry.id   AF-A0A1E3PM67-F1
#
_cell.length_a   1.000
_cell.length_b   1.000
_cell.length_c   1.000
_cell.angle_alpha   90.00
_cell.angle_beta   90.00
_cell.angle_gamma   90.00
#
_symmetry.space_group_name_H-M   'P 1'
#
loop_
_entity.id
_entity.type
_entity.pdbx_description
1 polymer ?
#
loop_
_entity_poly.entity_id
_entity_poly.type
_entity_poly.pdbx_seq_one_letter_code
_entity_poly.pdbx_strand_id
1 'polypeptide(L)'
;MFKISIPLRRLPQFRCNSTSAFKGNGLVDEIFCKATITPKDRYIDPGNRWMTDIDPMVTDHKKLKGTKADVVQLLYETGLLKATPRVHACKYFRAWFFPTSHFVSLFRKSKPAIHIGTGPVEPYNGVKFDAKDDFNVRSHVPTDYAVYRTQIKRSVKRAFMVQFLANTESPDGLYFIQTLNVMPSKSGSELEPEMQKMINSSIRLTRPDQNLDWIAKANSRVKENKLDRICIQNHFPKVQLSSLPILSSSVSIDRSNNKAQYKTTYKPKSKSNIKTKPNKSAIVNSDHTKSKPKASGVVSKI
;
A
#
# COMPACT_ATOMS: atom_id res chain seq x y z
N MET A 1 56.80 -6.21 31.72
CA MET A 1 56.31 -6.20 30.33
C MET A 1 55.48 -7.45 30.10
N PHE A 2 54.15 -7.34 30.01
CA PHE A 2 53.26 -8.48 29.75
C PHE A 2 52.94 -8.56 28.25
N LYS A 3 53.32 -9.66 27.59
CA LYS A 3 52.90 -9.98 26.21
C LYS A 3 51.60 -10.75 26.27
N ILE A 4 50.51 -10.14 25.80
CA ILE A 4 49.22 -10.81 25.59
C ILE A 4 49.22 -11.35 24.15
N SER A 5 49.20 -12.68 24.02
CA SER A 5 49.03 -13.38 22.75
C SER A 5 47.55 -13.65 22.52
N ILE A 6 46.99 -13.12 21.42
CA ILE A 6 45.61 -13.38 21.01
C ILE A 6 45.63 -14.43 19.88
N PRO A 7 44.93 -15.57 20.02
CA PRO A 7 44.87 -16.56 18.96
C PRO A 7 43.91 -16.12 17.84
N LEU A 8 44.42 -16.09 16.61
CA LEU A 8 43.64 -15.87 15.39
C LEU A 8 42.69 -17.05 15.15
N ARG A 9 41.38 -16.79 15.24
CA ARG A 9 40.33 -17.73 14.79
C ARG A 9 40.37 -17.85 13.26
N ARG A 10 40.58 -19.07 12.75
CA ARG A 10 40.38 -19.41 11.34
C ARG A 10 38.91 -19.27 10.96
N LEU A 11 38.62 -18.52 9.90
CA LEU A 11 37.30 -18.47 9.28
C LEU A 11 37.01 -19.78 8.53
N PRO A 12 35.76 -20.26 8.52
CA PRO A 12 35.39 -21.45 7.78
C PRO A 12 35.46 -21.19 6.27
N GLN A 13 36.18 -22.05 5.56
CA GLN A 13 36.17 -22.09 4.10
C GLN A 13 34.83 -22.70 3.63
N PHE A 14 33.96 -21.88 3.07
CA PHE A 14 32.78 -22.38 2.36
C PHE A 14 33.21 -22.91 0.98
N ARG A 15 33.14 -24.24 0.82
CA ARG A 15 33.16 -24.91 -0.49
C ARG A 15 31.78 -24.79 -1.12
N CYS A 16 31.69 -24.12 -2.26
CA CYS A 16 30.51 -24.15 -3.12
C CYS A 16 30.65 -25.34 -4.08
N ASN A 17 29.77 -26.34 -3.94
CA ASN A 17 29.62 -27.41 -4.91
C ASN A 17 28.35 -27.23 -5.74
N SER A 18 28.51 -27.56 -7.03
CA SER A 18 27.52 -28.00 -8.02
C SER A 18 26.42 -27.02 -8.48
N THR A 19 26.67 -26.49 -9.68
CA THR A 19 25.82 -26.53 -10.88
C THR A 19 24.55 -27.39 -10.79
N SER A 20 23.40 -26.74 -10.99
CA SER A 20 22.24 -27.34 -11.66
C SER A 20 21.71 -26.35 -12.72
N ALA A 21 21.64 -26.84 -13.96
CA ALA A 21 21.19 -26.08 -15.12
C ALA A 21 19.65 -26.10 -15.15
N PHE A 22 19.03 -24.94 -14.94
CA PHE A 22 17.63 -24.72 -15.28
C PHE A 22 17.55 -24.00 -16.62
N LYS A 23 17.11 -24.72 -17.66
CA LYS A 23 16.65 -24.13 -18.93
C LYS A 23 15.18 -23.75 -18.76
N GLY A 24 14.94 -22.47 -18.47
CA GLY A 24 13.62 -21.85 -18.48
C GLY A 24 13.69 -20.55 -19.26
N ASN A 25 12.71 -20.31 -20.12
CA ASN A 25 12.70 -19.30 -21.19
C ASN A 25 13.01 -17.88 -20.70
N GLY A 26 14.27 -17.46 -20.88
CA GLY A 26 14.76 -16.12 -20.63
C GLY A 26 14.56 -15.23 -21.84
N LEU A 27 13.60 -14.30 -21.75
CA LEU A 27 13.54 -13.14 -22.63
C LEU A 27 13.30 -11.84 -21.85
N VAL A 28 12.88 -11.93 -20.59
CA VAL A 28 12.72 -10.78 -19.70
C VAL A 28 14.04 -10.42 -18.98
N ASP A 29 14.95 -11.40 -18.80
CA ASP A 29 16.20 -11.21 -18.05
C ASP A 29 17.32 -10.52 -18.87
N GLU A 30 17.31 -10.60 -20.20
CA GLU A 30 18.41 -10.06 -21.02
C GLU A 30 18.40 -8.53 -21.12
N ILE A 31 17.25 -7.88 -20.97
CA ILE A 31 17.15 -6.41 -21.07
C ILE A 31 17.62 -5.73 -19.78
N PHE A 32 17.52 -6.40 -18.63
CA PHE A 32 17.96 -5.85 -17.35
C PHE A 32 19.38 -6.25 -16.93
N CYS A 33 19.95 -7.34 -17.46
CA CYS A 33 21.26 -7.85 -17.02
C CYS A 33 22.48 -7.43 -17.87
N LYS A 34 22.31 -6.78 -19.03
CA LYS A 34 23.44 -6.42 -19.92
C LYS A 34 23.94 -4.98 -19.81
N ALA A 35 23.64 -4.26 -18.73
CA ALA A 35 24.48 -3.13 -18.35
C ALA A 35 25.78 -3.69 -17.77
N THR A 36 26.83 -3.76 -18.57
CA THR A 36 28.17 -4.13 -18.12
C THR A 36 28.66 -3.03 -17.17
N ILE A 37 28.39 -3.20 -15.87
CA ILE A 37 28.86 -2.28 -14.83
C ILE A 37 30.38 -2.32 -14.84
N THR A 38 30.99 -1.23 -15.29
CA THR A 38 32.45 -1.15 -15.30
C THR A 38 32.98 -1.11 -13.86
N PRO A 39 34.13 -1.74 -13.55
CA PRO A 39 34.65 -1.81 -12.18
C PRO A 39 34.95 -0.47 -11.52
N LYS A 40 34.95 0.65 -12.27
CA LYS A 40 35.20 2.01 -11.75
C LYS A 40 33.95 2.70 -11.18
N ASP A 41 32.75 2.14 -11.37
CA ASP A 41 31.50 2.67 -10.78
C ASP A 41 31.19 2.08 -9.38
N ARG A 42 32.17 1.40 -8.75
CA ARG A 42 31.98 0.59 -7.54
C ARG A 42 32.04 1.39 -6.23
N TYR A 43 31.24 2.44 -6.14
CA TYR A 43 30.63 2.79 -4.86
C TYR A 43 29.19 3.26 -5.08
N ILE A 44 28.39 2.43 -5.75
CA ILE A 44 26.94 2.51 -5.60
C ILE A 44 26.69 2.10 -4.15
N ASP A 45 26.46 3.08 -3.29
CA ASP A 45 25.98 2.86 -1.94
C ASP A 45 24.83 1.83 -2.03
N PRO A 46 24.91 0.67 -1.35
CA PRO A 46 23.92 -0.40 -1.46
C PRO A 46 22.48 0.06 -1.18
N GLY A 47 22.30 1.28 -0.62
CA GLY A 47 21.01 1.96 -0.49
C GLY A 47 20.38 2.53 -1.77
N ASN A 48 21.10 2.63 -2.89
CA ASN A 48 20.67 3.33 -4.11
C ASN A 48 20.64 2.44 -5.38
N ARG A 49 20.31 1.15 -5.22
CA ARG A 49 20.01 0.25 -6.35
C ARG A 49 18.51 0.00 -6.50
N TRP A 50 18.08 -0.34 -7.71
CA TRP A 50 16.74 -0.87 -7.95
C TRP A 50 16.53 -2.19 -7.22
N MET A 51 15.34 -2.39 -6.64
CA MET A 51 14.93 -3.68 -6.11
C MET A 51 14.63 -4.60 -7.31
N THR A 52 15.27 -5.75 -7.38
CA THR A 52 15.08 -6.73 -8.47
C THR A 52 14.41 -8.00 -7.96
N ASP A 53 14.09 -8.92 -8.88
CA ASP A 53 13.48 -10.19 -8.50
C ASP A 53 14.40 -11.11 -7.70
N ILE A 54 15.71 -10.90 -7.83
CA ILE A 54 16.78 -11.63 -7.12
C ILE A 54 16.84 -11.22 -5.64
N ASP A 55 16.33 -10.04 -5.28
CA ASP A 55 16.33 -9.58 -3.90
C ASP A 55 15.47 -10.48 -2.99
N PRO A 56 15.97 -10.84 -1.80
CA PRO A 56 15.25 -11.72 -0.89
C PRO A 56 14.02 -11.01 -0.33
N MET A 57 12.93 -11.76 -0.22
CA MET A 57 11.73 -11.29 0.45
C MET A 57 12.00 -11.07 1.94
N VAL A 58 11.63 -9.90 2.43
CA VAL A 58 11.65 -9.55 3.85
C VAL A 58 10.66 -10.46 4.58
N THR A 59 11.09 -11.01 5.71
CA THR A 59 10.25 -11.83 6.61
C THR A 59 9.85 -11.09 7.89
N ASP A 60 10.62 -10.10 8.32
CA ASP A 60 10.35 -9.33 9.54
C ASP A 60 9.75 -7.94 9.25
N HIS A 61 8.64 -7.63 9.91
CA HIS A 61 7.95 -6.34 9.84
C HIS A 61 8.85 -5.13 10.14
N LYS A 62 9.91 -5.28 10.95
CA LYS A 62 10.86 -4.19 11.24
C LYS A 62 11.72 -3.81 10.04
N LYS A 63 12.00 -4.79 9.16
CA LYS A 63 12.81 -4.60 7.95
C LYS A 63 12.00 -4.10 6.75
N LEU A 64 10.67 -4.07 6.85
CA LEU A 64 9.81 -3.47 5.83
C LEU A 64 10.09 -1.99 5.69
N LYS A 65 10.46 -1.57 4.48
CA LYS A 65 10.71 -0.18 4.09
C LYS A 65 9.70 0.22 3.00
N GLY A 66 9.54 1.53 2.83
CA GLY A 66 8.66 2.08 1.80
C GLY A 66 9.42 2.38 0.51
N THR A 67 8.99 3.45 -0.17
CA THR A 67 9.70 4.04 -1.32
C THR A 67 10.43 5.34 -0.90
N LYS A 68 11.19 5.94 -1.80
CA LYS A 68 11.88 7.22 -1.57
C LYS A 68 10.88 8.39 -1.47
N ALA A 69 11.17 9.37 -0.61
CA ALA A 69 10.22 10.45 -0.30
C ALA A 69 9.91 11.33 -1.53
N ASP A 70 10.93 11.67 -2.32
CA ASP A 70 10.80 12.48 -3.54
C ASP A 70 9.84 11.84 -4.57
N VAL A 71 9.84 10.51 -4.64
CA VAL A 71 8.96 9.74 -5.52
C VAL A 71 7.52 9.77 -5.02
N VAL A 72 7.32 9.73 -3.70
CA VAL A 72 5.99 9.91 -3.08
C VAL A 72 5.48 11.33 -3.32
N GLN A 73 6.35 12.33 -3.21
CA GLN A 73 5.99 13.71 -3.54
C GLN A 73 5.55 13.83 -5.00
N LEU A 74 6.30 13.24 -5.94
CA LEU A 74 5.92 13.21 -7.34
C LEU A 74 4.58 12.50 -7.58
N LEU A 75 4.30 11.40 -6.86
CA LEU A 75 3.01 10.72 -6.89
C LEU A 75 1.86 11.65 -6.46
N TYR A 76 2.06 12.47 -5.43
CA TYR A 76 1.07 13.45 -4.99
C TYR A 76 0.90 14.60 -5.98
N GLU A 77 2.00 15.19 -6.47
CA GLU A 77 1.99 16.30 -7.44
C GLU A 77 1.26 15.93 -8.74
N THR A 78 1.42 14.69 -9.19
CA THR A 78 0.78 14.17 -10.41
C THR A 78 -0.68 13.77 -10.19
N GLY A 79 -1.17 13.78 -8.95
CA GLY A 79 -2.53 13.35 -8.61
C GLY A 79 -2.82 11.88 -8.88
N LEU A 80 -1.77 11.06 -9.04
CA LEU A 80 -1.90 9.67 -9.50
C LEU A 80 -2.63 8.78 -8.50
N LEU A 81 -2.54 9.08 -7.20
CA LEU A 81 -3.27 8.33 -6.16
C LEU A 81 -4.80 8.35 -6.38
N LYS A 82 -5.33 9.40 -7.01
CA LYS A 82 -6.76 9.49 -7.39
C LYS A 82 -7.10 8.67 -8.63
N ALA A 83 -6.12 8.48 -9.52
CA ALA A 83 -6.27 7.71 -10.76
C ALA A 83 -6.04 6.21 -10.55
N THR A 84 -5.30 5.83 -9.51
CA THR A 84 -5.01 4.44 -9.16
C THR A 84 -6.22 3.79 -8.48
N PRO A 85 -6.62 2.56 -8.91
CA PRO A 85 -7.64 1.79 -8.23
C PRO A 85 -7.28 1.58 -6.76
N ARG A 86 -8.24 1.83 -5.88
CA ARG A 86 -8.08 1.58 -4.46
C ARG A 86 -8.33 0.10 -4.20
N VAL A 87 -7.39 -0.58 -3.54
CA VAL A 87 -7.55 -2.00 -3.22
C VAL A 87 -8.40 -2.22 -1.98
N HIS A 88 -8.36 -1.29 -1.03
CA HIS A 88 -9.15 -1.41 0.20
C HIS A 88 -9.45 -0.07 0.85
N ALA A 89 -10.58 0.01 1.54
CA ALA A 89 -10.92 1.13 2.40
C ALA A 89 -11.71 0.63 3.60
N CYS A 90 -11.28 1.02 4.80
CA CYS A 90 -11.97 0.75 6.04
C CYS A 90 -11.91 1.97 6.96
N LYS A 91 -12.43 1.84 8.17
CA LYS A 91 -12.40 2.92 9.18
C LYS A 91 -10.98 3.29 9.62
N TYR A 92 -10.01 2.38 9.52
CA TYR A 92 -8.64 2.61 9.97
C TYR A 92 -7.70 3.16 8.88
N PHE A 93 -7.90 2.74 7.62
CA PHE A 93 -7.01 3.13 6.53
C PHE A 93 -7.66 3.01 5.16
N ARG A 94 -7.04 3.66 4.18
CA ARG A 94 -7.27 3.48 2.74
C ARG A 94 -5.98 2.95 2.14
N ALA A 95 -6.09 1.98 1.23
CA ALA A 95 -4.93 1.33 0.64
C ALA A 95 -5.00 1.30 -0.88
N TRP A 96 -3.84 1.49 -1.48
CA TRP A 96 -3.56 1.32 -2.90
C TRP A 96 -2.43 0.32 -3.04
N PHE A 97 -2.42 -0.39 -4.16
CA PHE A 97 -1.35 -1.30 -4.52
C PHE A 97 -0.76 -0.86 -5.85
N PHE A 98 0.57 -0.74 -5.88
CA PHE A 98 1.32 -0.43 -7.07
C PHE A 98 2.18 -1.66 -7.42
N PRO A 99 1.91 -2.34 -8.55
CA PRO A 99 2.72 -3.49 -8.98
C PRO A 99 4.14 -3.06 -9.36
N THR A 100 5.04 -4.03 -9.54
CA THR A 100 6.47 -3.79 -9.87
C THR A 100 6.68 -2.98 -11.15
N SER A 101 5.74 -3.04 -12.11
CA SER A 101 5.75 -2.27 -13.36
C SER A 101 5.34 -0.80 -13.22
N HIS A 102 4.82 -0.38 -12.05
CA HIS A 102 4.46 1.01 -11.80
C HIS A 102 5.67 1.82 -11.32
N PHE A 103 5.86 3.05 -11.81
CA PHE A 103 7.10 3.82 -11.55
C PHE A 103 7.43 4.00 -10.06
N VAL A 104 6.42 4.20 -9.20
CA VAL A 104 6.62 4.36 -7.73
C VAL A 104 7.21 3.10 -7.10
N SER A 105 6.86 1.92 -7.64
CA SER A 105 7.33 0.63 -7.16
C SER A 105 8.74 0.30 -7.62
N LEU A 106 9.29 1.02 -8.61
CA LEU A 106 10.70 0.86 -8.96
C LEU A 106 11.59 1.29 -7.79
N PHE A 107 11.26 2.41 -7.14
CA PHE A 107 12.06 3.00 -6.05
C PHE A 107 11.81 2.38 -4.66
N ARG A 108 11.34 1.13 -4.62
CA ARG A 108 11.11 0.38 -3.38
C ARG A 108 12.41 0.10 -2.66
N LYS A 109 12.35 0.16 -1.32
CA LYS A 109 13.50 -0.11 -0.43
C LYS A 109 13.45 -1.49 0.22
N SER A 110 12.41 -2.27 -0.01
CA SER A 110 12.27 -3.67 0.42
C SER A 110 11.32 -4.45 -0.49
N LYS A 111 11.35 -5.78 -0.39
CA LYS A 111 10.46 -6.72 -1.08
C LYS A 111 9.66 -7.54 -0.06
N PRO A 112 8.32 -7.38 0.08
CA PRO A 112 7.50 -6.29 -0.46
C PRO A 112 7.86 -4.94 0.17
N ALA A 113 7.34 -3.85 -0.39
CA ALA A 113 7.45 -2.52 0.19
C ALA A 113 6.11 -2.04 0.76
N ILE A 114 6.18 -1.28 1.85
CA ILE A 114 5.00 -0.65 2.46
C ILE A 114 5.29 0.82 2.76
N HIS A 115 4.50 1.71 2.15
CA HIS A 115 4.51 3.12 2.48
C HIS A 115 3.28 3.42 3.36
N ILE A 116 3.51 3.99 4.55
CA ILE A 116 2.43 4.34 5.48
C ILE A 116 2.41 5.85 5.65
N GLY A 117 1.44 6.49 5.00
CA GLY A 117 1.12 7.90 5.14
C GLY A 117 0.08 8.13 6.24
N THR A 118 0.07 9.35 6.78
CA THR A 118 -0.99 9.82 7.66
C THR A 118 -1.98 10.63 6.85
N GLY A 119 -3.28 10.38 7.02
CA GLY A 119 -4.36 11.15 6.43
C GLY A 119 -4.40 12.60 6.91
N PRO A 120 -5.33 13.41 6.39
CA PRO A 120 -5.55 14.77 6.88
C PRO A 120 -5.79 14.76 8.40
N VAL A 121 -5.22 15.78 9.05
CA VAL A 121 -5.08 15.93 10.50
C VAL A 121 -6.42 16.32 11.13
N GLU A 122 -7.35 15.36 11.20
CA GLU A 122 -8.38 15.47 12.23
C GLU A 122 -7.86 14.70 13.45
N PRO A 123 -8.14 15.19 14.67
CA PRO A 123 -7.69 14.51 15.88
C PRO A 123 -8.15 13.05 15.90
N TYR A 124 -7.24 12.12 16.13
CA TYR A 124 -7.58 10.70 16.33
C TYR A 124 -8.67 10.60 17.39
N ASN A 125 -9.80 9.99 17.04
CA ASN A 125 -10.95 9.79 17.93
C ASN A 125 -11.55 11.09 18.52
N GLY A 126 -11.41 12.24 17.86
CA GLY A 126 -12.10 13.48 18.25
C GLY A 126 -11.51 14.23 19.46
N VAL A 127 -10.29 13.88 19.89
CA VAL A 127 -9.60 14.60 20.98
C VAL A 127 -9.23 16.01 20.52
N LYS A 128 -9.98 17.02 20.96
CA LYS A 128 -9.62 18.42 20.76
C LYS A 128 -8.41 18.72 21.65
N PHE A 129 -7.29 19.10 21.03
CA PHE A 129 -6.18 19.68 21.77
C PHE A 129 -6.38 21.20 21.76
N ASP A 130 -6.39 21.80 22.94
CA ASP A 130 -6.40 23.25 23.06
C ASP A 130 -5.07 23.75 22.48
N ALA A 131 -5.16 24.42 21.33
CA ALA A 131 -4.02 24.99 20.60
C ALA A 131 -3.46 26.22 21.32
N LYS A 132 -3.11 26.08 22.61
CA LYS A 132 -2.67 27.17 23.47
C LYS A 132 -1.16 27.27 23.69
N ASP A 133 -0.38 26.32 23.18
CA ASP A 133 1.07 26.42 23.26
C ASP A 133 1.67 26.65 21.88
N ASP A 134 2.54 27.66 21.80
CA ASP A 134 3.32 28.08 20.64
C ASP A 134 4.26 26.95 20.14
N PHE A 135 3.67 25.93 19.52
CA PHE A 135 4.40 24.89 18.84
C PHE A 135 5.03 25.48 17.58
N ASN A 136 6.32 25.78 17.67
CA ASN A 136 7.23 26.11 16.58
C ASN A 136 6.78 25.50 15.22
N VAL A 137 6.27 26.36 14.35
CA VAL A 137 5.27 26.11 13.28
C VAL A 137 5.83 25.39 12.04
N ARG A 138 6.71 24.40 12.19
CA ARG A 138 7.25 23.64 11.03
C ARG A 138 6.55 22.32 10.76
N SER A 139 5.79 21.78 11.72
CA SER A 139 5.00 20.57 11.54
C SER A 139 3.53 20.89 11.71
N HIS A 140 2.75 20.74 10.63
CA HIS A 140 1.28 20.88 10.63
C HIS A 140 0.57 19.84 11.53
N VAL A 141 1.33 18.91 12.12
CA VAL A 141 0.84 17.88 13.04
C VAL A 141 1.50 18.07 14.40
N PRO A 142 0.72 18.27 15.48
CA PRO A 142 1.26 18.41 16.84
C PRO A 142 2.16 17.24 17.24
N THR A 143 3.18 17.53 18.04
CA THR A 143 4.19 16.56 18.49
C THR A 143 3.56 15.37 19.21
N ASP A 144 2.46 15.58 19.93
CA ASP A 144 1.73 14.55 20.66
C ASP A 144 1.19 13.44 19.73
N TYR A 145 0.89 13.78 18.47
CA TYR A 145 0.50 12.79 17.46
C TYR A 145 1.68 11.99 16.89
N ALA A 146 2.94 12.34 17.17
CA ALA A 146 4.09 11.56 16.72
C ALA A 146 4.12 10.16 17.33
N VAL A 147 3.77 10.04 18.63
CA VAL A 147 3.69 8.75 19.34
C VAL A 147 2.61 7.87 18.71
N TYR A 148 1.41 8.43 18.55
CA TYR A 148 0.27 7.78 17.91
C TYR A 148 0.55 7.32 16.48
N ARG A 149 1.15 8.18 15.65
CA ARG A 149 1.57 7.82 14.27
C ARG A 149 2.61 6.70 14.26
N THR A 150 3.54 6.71 15.20
CA THR A 150 4.54 5.65 15.31
C THR A 150 3.90 4.32 15.72
N GLN A 151 2.98 4.36 16.68
CA GLN A 151 2.25 3.19 17.14
C GLN A 151 1.40 2.58 16.02
N ILE A 152 0.58 3.36 15.33
CA ILE A 152 -0.26 2.85 14.24
C ILE A 152 0.59 2.29 13.09
N LYS A 153 1.71 2.95 12.73
CA LYS A 153 2.65 2.43 11.73
C LYS A 153 3.20 1.06 12.12
N ARG A 154 3.57 0.87 13.39
CA ARG A 154 4.07 -0.42 13.89
C ARG A 154 2.98 -1.49 13.84
N SER A 155 1.76 -1.18 14.29
CA SER A 155 0.63 -2.11 14.26
C SER A 155 0.26 -2.50 12.83
N VAL A 156 0.19 -1.54 11.91
CA VAL A 156 -0.09 -1.76 10.48
C VAL A 156 0.98 -2.65 9.85
N LYS A 157 2.28 -2.36 10.07
CA LYS A 157 3.36 -3.21 9.53
C LYS A 157 3.29 -4.64 10.05
N ARG A 158 3.02 -4.82 11.34
CA ARG A 158 2.90 -6.16 11.95
C ARG A 158 1.73 -6.92 11.34
N ALA A 159 0.53 -6.34 11.34
CA ALA A 159 -0.66 -6.98 10.78
C ALA A 159 -0.50 -7.28 9.28
N PHE A 160 0.07 -6.34 8.51
CA PHE A 160 0.39 -6.55 7.11
C PHE A 160 1.32 -7.76 6.92
N MET A 161 2.41 -7.84 7.69
CA MET A 161 3.41 -8.89 7.51
C MET A 161 2.87 -10.28 7.85
N VAL A 162 2.06 -10.39 8.90
CA VAL A 162 1.37 -11.64 9.27
C VAL A 162 0.51 -12.13 8.10
N GLN A 163 -0.34 -11.26 7.55
CA GLN A 163 -1.23 -11.64 6.46
C GLN A 163 -0.48 -11.85 5.14
N PHE A 164 0.56 -11.06 4.85
CA PHE A 164 1.34 -11.20 3.62
C PHE A 164 2.06 -12.55 3.56
N LEU A 165 2.67 -12.99 4.66
CA LEU A 165 3.34 -14.30 4.73
C LEU A 165 2.36 -15.48 4.74
N ALA A 166 1.16 -15.29 5.30
CA ALA A 166 0.13 -16.33 5.29
C ALA A 166 -0.40 -16.64 3.89
N ASN A 167 -0.31 -15.69 2.95
CA ASN A 167 -0.80 -15.84 1.58
C ASN A 167 0.37 -15.95 0.60
N THR A 168 0.65 -17.17 0.12
CA THR A 168 1.73 -17.46 -0.85
C THR A 168 1.54 -16.75 -2.20
N GLU A 169 0.32 -16.40 -2.55
CA GLU A 169 -0.02 -15.68 -3.79
C GLU A 169 0.10 -14.16 -3.69
N SER A 170 0.54 -13.62 -2.54
CA SER A 170 0.63 -12.16 -2.35
C SER A 170 1.55 -11.53 -3.40
N PRO A 171 1.06 -10.57 -4.21
CA PRO A 171 1.86 -10.01 -5.28
C PRO A 171 2.96 -9.12 -4.72
N ASP A 172 4.15 -9.18 -5.33
CA ASP A 172 5.20 -8.21 -5.02
C ASP A 172 4.84 -6.83 -5.58
N GLY A 173 5.10 -5.80 -4.79
CA GLY A 173 4.80 -4.41 -5.17
C GLY A 173 5.04 -3.43 -4.04
N LEU A 174 4.47 -2.23 -4.19
CA LEU A 174 4.37 -1.24 -3.13
C LEU A 174 2.92 -1.19 -2.63
N TYR A 175 2.75 -1.50 -1.36
CA TYR A 175 1.51 -1.29 -0.63
C TYR A 175 1.52 0.12 -0.05
N PHE A 176 0.66 0.99 -0.58
CA PHE A 176 0.55 2.38 -0.13
C PHE A 176 -0.68 2.51 0.77
N ILE A 177 -0.45 2.71 2.06
CA ILE A 177 -1.50 2.78 3.08
C ILE A 177 -1.56 4.19 3.63
N GLN A 178 -2.71 4.82 3.51
CA GLN A 178 -3.03 6.08 4.19
C GLN A 178 -3.88 5.79 5.41
N THR A 179 -3.29 5.96 6.59
CA THR A 179 -4.00 5.82 7.87
C THR A 179 -5.03 6.93 8.06
N LEU A 180 -6.18 6.57 8.61
CA LEU A 180 -7.25 7.50 9.00
C LEU A 180 -7.17 7.76 10.51
N ASN A 181 -7.96 8.73 10.99
CA ASN A 181 -7.92 9.24 12.36
C ASN A 181 -8.66 8.33 13.35
N VAL A 182 -8.55 7.01 13.17
CA VAL A 182 -9.14 6.00 14.03
C VAL A 182 -8.04 5.04 14.46
N MET A 183 -7.81 4.97 15.77
CA MET A 183 -6.85 4.01 16.32
C MET A 183 -7.49 2.63 16.47
N PRO A 184 -6.80 1.55 16.07
CA PRO A 184 -7.20 0.21 16.46
C PRO A 184 -7.05 0.04 17.98
N SER A 185 -7.75 -0.94 18.54
CA SER A 185 -7.54 -1.35 19.93
C SER A 185 -6.08 -1.74 20.20
N LYS A 186 -5.67 -1.76 21.49
CA LYS A 186 -4.28 -2.01 21.91
C LYS A 186 -3.71 -3.33 21.35
N SER A 187 -4.55 -4.34 21.15
CA SER A 187 -4.16 -5.63 20.56
C SER A 187 -3.84 -5.53 19.07
N GLY A 188 -4.44 -4.58 18.35
CA GLY A 188 -4.31 -4.45 16.90
C GLY A 188 -4.95 -5.58 16.08
N SER A 189 -5.63 -6.53 16.73
CA SER A 189 -6.25 -7.71 16.09
C SER A 189 -7.30 -7.33 15.04
N GLU A 190 -7.94 -6.19 15.21
CA GLU A 190 -8.91 -5.63 14.26
C GLU A 190 -8.30 -5.31 12.88
N LEU A 191 -6.98 -5.10 12.80
CA LEU A 191 -6.31 -4.78 11.54
C LEU A 191 -6.12 -6.02 10.67
N GLU A 192 -5.95 -7.20 11.25
CA GLU A 192 -5.65 -8.43 10.52
C GLU A 192 -6.69 -8.80 9.45
N PRO A 193 -8.01 -8.86 9.74
CA PRO A 193 -9.00 -9.16 8.72
C PRO A 193 -9.06 -8.08 7.62
N GLU A 194 -8.77 -6.83 7.96
CA GLU A 194 -8.72 -5.73 7.00
C GLU A 194 -7.47 -5.79 6.11
N MET A 195 -6.33 -6.25 6.64
CA MET A 195 -5.12 -6.50 5.87
C MET A 195 -5.30 -7.69 4.92
N GLN A 196 -5.97 -8.76 5.35
CA GLN A 196 -6.29 -9.90 4.49
C GLN A 196 -7.17 -9.47 3.31
N LYS A 197 -8.22 -8.65 3.55
CA LYS A 197 -9.07 -8.09 2.47
C LYS A 197 -8.27 -7.24 1.49
N MET A 198 -7.33 -6.44 2.00
CA MET A 198 -6.43 -5.64 1.17
C MET A 198 -5.53 -6.51 0.29
N ILE A 199 -4.90 -7.55 0.86
CA ILE A 199 -4.03 -8.47 0.12
C ILE A 199 -4.83 -9.23 -0.94
N ASN A 200 -5.99 -9.79 -0.59
CA ASN A 200 -6.88 -10.47 -1.55
C ASN A 200 -7.30 -9.54 -2.70
N SER A 201 -7.51 -8.26 -2.42
CA SER A 201 -7.83 -7.27 -3.46
C SER A 201 -6.63 -6.92 -4.32
N SER A 202 -5.41 -6.89 -3.76
CA SER A 202 -4.18 -6.76 -4.55
C SER A 202 -3.94 -7.96 -5.46
N ILE A 203 -4.15 -9.19 -4.96
CA ILE A 203 -4.05 -10.43 -5.77
C ILE A 203 -5.00 -10.34 -6.95
N ARG A 204 -6.27 -10.00 -6.69
CA ARG A 204 -7.28 -9.83 -7.75
C ARG A 204 -6.87 -8.79 -8.79
N LEU A 205 -6.32 -7.65 -8.36
CA LEU A 205 -5.90 -6.57 -9.24
C LEU A 205 -4.73 -6.97 -10.16
N THR A 206 -3.86 -7.88 -9.72
CA THR A 206 -2.67 -8.31 -10.47
C THR A 206 -2.86 -9.58 -11.29
N ARG A 207 -4.07 -10.15 -11.31
CA ARG A 207 -4.31 -11.36 -12.09
C ARG A 207 -4.13 -11.09 -13.59
N PRO A 208 -3.66 -12.08 -14.36
CA PRO A 208 -3.41 -11.93 -15.79
C PRO A 208 -4.68 -11.71 -16.61
N ASP A 209 -5.87 -11.96 -16.08
CA ASP A 209 -7.15 -11.65 -16.75
C ASP A 209 -7.55 -10.18 -16.61
N GLN A 210 -6.93 -9.43 -15.69
CA GLN A 210 -7.26 -8.03 -15.45
C GLN A 210 -6.55 -7.11 -16.43
N ASN A 211 -7.28 -6.09 -16.87
CA ASN A 211 -6.72 -5.04 -17.69
C ASN A 211 -5.84 -4.11 -16.82
N LEU A 212 -4.53 -4.13 -17.07
CA LEU A 212 -3.52 -3.32 -16.41
C LEU A 212 -3.18 -2.01 -17.16
N ASP A 213 -3.99 -1.60 -18.14
CA ASP A 213 -3.84 -0.35 -18.91
C ASP A 213 -3.75 0.90 -18.01
N TRP A 214 -4.35 0.83 -16.83
CA TRP A 214 -4.27 1.92 -15.85
C TRP A 214 -2.83 2.20 -15.42
N ILE A 215 -1.94 1.20 -15.42
CA ILE A 215 -0.51 1.35 -15.09
C ILE A 215 0.18 2.15 -16.20
N ALA A 216 -0.01 1.76 -17.46
CA ALA A 216 0.56 2.47 -18.61
C ALA A 216 0.07 3.92 -18.65
N LYS A 217 -1.23 4.13 -18.41
CA LYS A 217 -1.85 5.45 -18.29
C LYS A 217 -1.34 6.25 -17.09
N ALA A 218 -1.01 5.61 -15.98
CA ALA A 218 -0.43 6.27 -14.81
C ALA A 218 1.03 6.67 -15.08
N ASN A 219 1.83 5.76 -15.63
CA ASN A 219 3.23 6.00 -15.97
C ASN A 219 3.36 7.12 -17.03
N SER A 220 2.48 7.17 -18.04
CA SER A 220 2.53 8.21 -19.08
C SER A 220 2.21 9.63 -18.59
N ARG A 221 1.60 9.78 -17.40
CA ARG A 221 1.35 11.10 -16.77
C ARG A 221 2.58 11.65 -16.05
N VAL A 222 3.59 10.81 -15.82
CA VAL A 222 4.80 11.23 -15.12
C VAL A 222 5.71 11.93 -16.12
N LYS A 223 6.14 13.15 -15.78
CA LYS A 223 7.13 13.88 -16.58
C LYS A 223 8.51 13.26 -16.37
N GLU A 224 9.06 12.60 -17.38
CA GLU A 224 10.37 11.92 -17.31
C GLU A 224 11.48 12.85 -16.82
N ASN A 225 11.49 14.13 -17.24
CA ASN A 225 12.46 15.12 -16.76
C ASN A 225 12.48 15.30 -15.23
N LYS A 226 11.32 15.19 -14.56
CA LYS A 226 11.26 15.24 -13.09
C LYS A 226 11.79 13.95 -12.47
N LEU A 227 11.45 12.81 -13.07
CA LEU A 227 11.90 11.50 -12.61
C LEU A 227 13.43 11.36 -12.74
N ASP A 228 13.99 11.81 -13.86
CA ASP A 228 15.44 11.85 -14.11
C ASP A 228 16.18 12.66 -13.05
N ARG A 229 15.63 13.81 -12.64
CA ARG A 229 16.21 14.62 -11.55
C ARG A 229 16.22 13.84 -10.24
N ILE A 230 15.14 13.14 -9.91
CA ILE A 230 15.06 12.29 -8.72
C ILE A 230 16.10 11.16 -8.80
N CYS A 231 16.24 10.52 -9.96
CA CYS A 231 17.24 9.48 -10.19
C CYS A 231 18.66 10.02 -9.98
N ILE A 232 19.00 11.16 -10.58
CA ILE A 232 20.32 11.81 -10.43
C ILE A 232 20.59 12.16 -8.97
N GLN A 233 19.64 12.81 -8.29
CA GLN A 233 19.77 13.23 -6.88
C GLN A 233 19.96 12.04 -5.94
N ASN A 234 19.35 10.90 -6.26
CA ASN A 234 19.41 9.70 -5.44
C ASN A 234 20.42 8.66 -5.97
N HIS A 235 21.24 8.99 -6.97
CA HIS A 235 22.21 8.10 -7.63
C HIS A 235 21.60 6.79 -8.18
N PHE A 236 20.37 6.85 -8.68
CA PHE A 236 19.74 5.74 -9.40
C PHE A 236 20.05 5.82 -10.90
N PRO A 237 20.16 4.67 -11.59
CA PRO A 237 20.14 4.63 -13.06
C PRO A 237 18.92 5.37 -13.62
N LYS A 238 19.04 5.96 -14.80
CA LYS A 238 17.88 6.58 -15.47
C LYS A 238 16.84 5.51 -15.83
N VAL A 239 15.57 5.89 -15.81
CA VAL A 239 14.45 5.00 -16.13
C VAL A 239 13.74 5.54 -17.36
N GLN A 240 13.60 4.71 -18.39
CA GLN A 240 12.71 4.99 -19.49
C GLN A 240 11.34 4.36 -19.16
N LEU A 241 10.33 5.19 -18.92
CA LEU A 241 9.02 4.68 -18.49
C LEU A 241 8.30 3.93 -19.62
N SER A 242 8.57 4.34 -20.86
CA SER A 242 8.05 3.70 -22.08
C SER A 242 8.59 2.29 -22.31
N SER A 243 9.76 1.96 -21.76
CA SER A 243 10.39 0.64 -21.92
C SER A 243 10.06 -0.32 -20.78
N LEU A 244 9.28 0.10 -19.77
CA LEU A 244 8.91 -0.79 -18.68
C LEU A 244 8.01 -1.91 -19.23
N PRO A 245 8.28 -3.18 -18.86
CA PRO A 245 7.41 -4.27 -19.27
C PRO A 245 6.02 -3.98 -18.71
N ILE A 246 5.09 -3.69 -19.60
CA ILE A 246 3.68 -3.78 -19.27
C ILE A 246 3.48 -5.25 -18.94
N LEU A 247 2.95 -5.54 -17.75
CA LEU A 247 2.41 -6.87 -17.44
C LEU A 247 1.22 -7.06 -18.39
N SER A 248 1.50 -7.37 -19.66
CA SER A 248 0.47 -7.51 -20.68
C SER A 248 -0.19 -8.85 -20.44
N SER A 249 -1.49 -8.81 -20.20
CA SER A 249 -2.43 -9.93 -20.22
C SER A 249 -2.56 -10.54 -21.63
N SER A 250 -1.49 -10.60 -22.41
CA SER A 250 -1.48 -11.17 -23.76
C SER A 250 -1.31 -12.68 -23.68
N VAL A 251 -2.20 -13.35 -22.94
CA VAL A 251 -2.73 -14.62 -23.42
C VAL A 251 -3.91 -14.21 -24.29
N SER A 252 -3.63 -14.01 -25.58
CA SER A 252 -4.66 -13.99 -26.62
C SER A 252 -5.35 -15.35 -26.59
N ILE A 253 -6.39 -15.49 -25.78
CA ILE A 253 -7.35 -16.57 -25.92
C ILE A 253 -8.02 -16.30 -27.26
N ASP A 254 -7.64 -17.08 -28.28
CA ASP A 254 -8.33 -17.14 -29.56
C ASP A 254 -9.81 -17.43 -29.29
N ARG A 255 -10.63 -16.38 -29.27
CA ARG A 255 -12.10 -16.48 -29.16
C ARG A 255 -12.75 -16.91 -30.47
N SER A 256 -11.97 -17.39 -31.44
CA SER A 256 -12.44 -17.72 -32.78
C SER A 256 -13.21 -19.04 -32.89
N ASN A 257 -13.17 -19.94 -31.90
CA ASN A 257 -13.73 -21.30 -32.05
C ASN A 257 -14.91 -21.70 -31.14
N ASN A 258 -15.70 -20.77 -30.60
CA ASN A 258 -16.96 -21.14 -29.94
C ASN A 258 -18.14 -20.22 -30.32
N LYS A 259 -18.49 -20.22 -31.62
CA LYS A 259 -19.87 -19.98 -32.06
C LYS A 259 -20.65 -21.31 -32.03
N ALA A 260 -20.83 -21.88 -30.84
CA ALA A 260 -21.90 -22.85 -30.62
C ALA A 260 -23.21 -22.07 -30.49
N GLN A 261 -24.08 -22.25 -31.47
CA GLN A 261 -25.39 -21.63 -31.58
C GLN A 261 -26.29 -22.04 -30.40
N TYR A 262 -26.49 -21.14 -29.44
CA TYR A 262 -27.69 -21.20 -28.61
C TYR A 262 -28.70 -20.18 -29.14
N LYS A 263 -29.60 -20.66 -30.01
CA LYS A 263 -30.87 -20.00 -30.29
C LYS A 263 -31.73 -20.10 -29.03
N THR A 264 -31.74 -19.07 -28.20
CA THR A 264 -32.78 -18.87 -27.18
C THR A 264 -33.83 -17.91 -27.72
N THR A 265 -34.97 -18.47 -28.11
CA THR A 265 -36.20 -17.74 -28.42
C THR A 265 -36.76 -17.15 -27.13
N TYR A 266 -36.48 -15.88 -26.86
CA TYR A 266 -37.12 -15.13 -25.77
C TYR A 266 -38.32 -14.34 -26.35
N LYS A 267 -39.54 -14.81 -26.05
CA LYS A 267 -40.78 -14.04 -26.26
C LYS A 267 -40.91 -12.99 -25.15
N PRO A 268 -41.11 -11.69 -25.45
CA PRO A 268 -41.40 -10.71 -24.42
C PRO A 268 -42.81 -10.91 -23.87
N LYS A 269 -42.94 -11.18 -22.56
CA LYS A 269 -44.22 -11.09 -21.86
C LYS A 269 -44.55 -9.62 -21.59
N SER A 270 -45.80 -9.30 -21.87
CA SER A 270 -46.48 -8.02 -21.76
C SER A 270 -46.41 -7.40 -20.36
N LYS A 271 -46.35 -6.07 -20.36
CA LYS A 271 -46.45 -5.18 -19.18
C LYS A 271 -47.82 -5.36 -18.50
N SER A 272 -47.84 -5.76 -17.24
CA SER A 272 -48.99 -5.57 -16.35
C SER A 272 -48.74 -4.38 -15.43
N ASN A 273 -49.60 -3.37 -15.55
CA ASN A 273 -49.65 -2.20 -14.68
C ASN A 273 -50.16 -2.64 -13.30
N ILE A 274 -49.30 -2.56 -12.28
CA ILE A 274 -49.73 -2.65 -10.87
C ILE A 274 -49.71 -1.22 -10.29
N LYS A 275 -50.89 -0.63 -10.15
CA LYS A 275 -51.14 0.58 -9.36
C LYS A 275 -50.96 0.23 -7.88
N THR A 276 -49.90 0.72 -7.25
CA THR A 276 -49.75 0.72 -5.79
C THR A 276 -50.49 1.93 -5.19
N LYS A 277 -51.44 1.65 -4.30
CA LYS A 277 -52.09 2.65 -3.42
C LYS A 277 -51.14 3.04 -2.28
N PRO A 278 -51.18 4.29 -1.79
CA PRO A 278 -50.42 4.69 -0.61
C PRO A 278 -51.12 4.24 0.68
N ASN A 279 -50.39 3.51 1.52
CA ASN A 279 -50.81 3.19 2.88
C ASN A 279 -50.54 4.40 3.79
N LYS A 280 -51.61 4.91 4.41
CA LYS A 280 -51.55 5.85 5.54
C LYS A 280 -51.02 5.10 6.76
N SER A 281 -49.84 5.46 7.25
CA SER A 281 -49.38 5.08 8.59
C SER A 281 -49.82 6.14 9.61
N ALA A 282 -50.38 5.65 10.71
CA ALA A 282 -50.86 6.42 11.83
C ALA A 282 -49.71 7.13 12.56
N ILE A 283 -49.94 8.40 12.87
CA ILE A 283 -49.13 9.21 13.80
C ILE A 283 -49.59 8.82 15.21
N VAL A 284 -48.73 8.14 15.96
CA VAL A 284 -48.88 7.98 17.41
C VAL A 284 -48.06 9.10 18.06
N ASN A 285 -48.75 10.07 18.64
CA ASN A 285 -48.17 11.11 19.49
C ASN A 285 -47.72 10.47 20.80
N SER A 286 -46.43 10.55 21.12
CA SER A 286 -45.92 10.30 22.47
C SER A 286 -45.62 11.62 23.16
N ASP A 287 -46.54 12.03 24.04
CA ASP A 287 -46.35 13.11 24.99
C ASP A 287 -45.31 12.71 26.05
N HIS A 288 -44.16 13.39 26.04
CA HIS A 288 -43.23 13.39 27.16
C HIS A 288 -43.17 14.80 27.77
N THR A 289 -44.08 15.03 28.72
CA THR A 289 -44.02 16.14 29.67
C THR A 289 -42.81 15.97 30.58
N LYS A 290 -41.81 16.85 30.44
CA LYS A 290 -40.70 17.01 31.38
C LYS A 290 -41.22 17.57 32.70
N SER A 291 -41.18 16.76 33.76
CA SER A 291 -41.28 17.22 35.15
C SER A 291 -39.95 17.87 35.57
N LYS A 292 -40.03 19.14 36.02
CA LYS A 292 -38.95 19.82 36.75
C LYS A 292 -38.98 19.37 38.21
N PRO A 293 -37.84 19.00 38.84
CA PRO A 293 -37.79 18.91 40.29
C PRO A 293 -37.73 20.31 40.92
N LYS A 294 -38.58 20.52 41.93
CA LYS A 294 -38.59 21.66 42.83
C LYS A 294 -37.39 21.58 43.77
N ALA A 295 -36.64 22.67 43.91
CA ALA A 295 -35.67 22.85 44.99
C ALA A 295 -36.39 23.46 46.21
N SER A 296 -36.49 22.66 47.27
CA SER A 296 -36.80 23.04 48.66
C SER A 296 -35.75 22.34 49.52
N GLY A 297 -35.05 22.93 50.48
CA GLY A 297 -35.05 24.27 51.03
C GLY A 297 -34.03 24.35 52.19
N VAL A 298 -34.12 25.43 52.97
CA VAL A 298 -33.85 25.54 54.43
C VAL A 298 -32.41 25.26 54.88
N VAL A 299 -31.57 26.29 55.09
CA VAL A 299 -31.34 27.03 56.36
C VAL A 299 -30.99 26.15 57.57
N SER A 300 -29.74 26.23 58.03
CA SER A 300 -29.46 26.31 59.48
C SER A 300 -28.16 27.09 59.73
N LYS A 301 -28.26 28.00 60.70
CA LYS A 301 -27.19 28.75 61.35
C LYS A 301 -26.28 27.79 62.15
N ILE A 302 -25.01 28.14 62.29
CA ILE A 302 -24.30 28.49 63.55
C ILE A 302 -23.14 29.41 63.15
#